data_AF-A0A8B8IC41-F1
#
_entry.id   AF-A0A8B8IC41-F1
#
_cell.length_a   1.000
_cell.length_b   1.000
_cell.length_c   1.000
_cell.angle_alpha   90.00
_cell.angle_beta   90.00
_cell.angle_gamma   90.00
#
_symmetry.space_group_name_H-M   'P 1'
#
loop_
_entity.id
_entity.type
_entity.pdbx_description
1 polymer ?
#
loop_
_entity_poly.entity_id
_entity_poly.type
_entity_poly.pdbx_seq_one_letter_code
_entity_poly.pdbx_strand_id
1 'polypeptide(L)'
;MSENTEKVESSCDARRRILNIAVSTVLLETGFHATDKMSLETLTEIVQCFLTEVGNSAKGYCELSGRVEPVIGDIMMAIINMGINLQGIEQYAARPNRHVIQPPQQAPVPRTPAMLSAGSKAKPAPHIPFHLPPLPDPHAYIRTPTHKQPVTEYEAIREKAANQKRDIERALTKFLAKTSETHNLFNTDDNQVFPLIACKPTFPAYLPCLLPTDQVFDFDELEYHFQVANRTEDMPADKKDQSDNEGENGGDNENANNSQSENQDAPTSSSPERNKT
;
A
#
# COMPACT_ATOMS: atom_id res chain seq x y z
N MET A 1 28.52 21.02 3.86
CA MET A 1 27.26 20.73 3.15
C MET A 1 26.30 20.18 4.19
N SER A 2 25.39 21.01 4.68
CA SER A 2 24.40 20.59 5.66
C SER A 2 23.23 20.00 4.90
N GLU A 3 23.00 18.70 5.06
CA GLU A 3 21.82 18.02 4.51
C GLU A 3 20.57 18.60 5.19
N ASN A 4 19.83 19.42 4.45
CA ASN A 4 18.45 19.74 4.78
C ASN A 4 17.63 18.48 4.56
N THR A 5 17.46 17.70 5.62
CA THR A 5 16.39 16.71 5.70
C THR A 5 15.08 17.48 5.80
N GLU A 6 14.42 17.71 4.65
CA GLU A 6 13.03 18.15 4.63
C GLU A 6 12.18 17.05 5.26
N LYS A 7 11.92 17.20 6.56
CA LYS A 7 10.85 16.47 7.22
C LYS A 7 9.56 16.88 6.55
N VAL A 8 8.87 15.93 5.92
CA VAL A 8 7.48 16.09 5.50
C VAL A 8 6.69 16.38 6.78
N GLU A 9 6.42 17.67 7.03
CA GLU A 9 5.64 18.11 8.19
C GLU A 9 4.25 17.46 8.10
N SER A 10 3.82 16.81 9.17
CA SER A 10 2.46 16.29 9.22
C SER A 10 1.48 17.48 9.14
N SER A 11 0.34 17.31 8.47
CA SER A 11 -0.66 18.39 8.37
C SER A 11 -1.12 18.93 9.74
N CYS A 12 -1.01 18.11 10.79
CA CYS A 12 -1.28 18.50 12.17
C CYS A 12 -0.27 19.54 12.68
N ASP A 13 1.02 19.33 12.41
CA ASP A 13 2.11 20.21 12.85
C ASP A 13 2.01 21.61 12.23
N ALA A 14 1.61 21.69 10.96
CA ALA A 14 1.45 22.96 10.25
C ALA A 14 0.35 23.86 10.88
N ARG A 15 -0.80 23.28 11.24
CA ARG A 15 -1.89 24.02 11.90
C ARG A 15 -1.49 24.47 13.30
N ARG A 16 -0.82 23.60 14.05
CA ARG A 16 -0.33 23.91 15.40
C ARG A 16 0.70 25.05 15.39
N ARG A 17 1.54 25.11 14.36
CA ARG A 17 2.48 26.23 14.13
C ARG A 17 1.78 27.57 13.93
N ILE A 18 0.62 27.60 13.27
CA ILE A 18 -0.17 28.82 13.10
C ILE A 18 -0.72 29.30 14.46
N LEU A 19 -1.20 28.38 15.30
CA LEU A 19 -1.63 28.73 16.66
C LEU A 19 -0.46 29.29 17.49
N ASN A 20 0.73 28.68 17.37
CA ASN A 20 1.94 29.17 18.04
C ASN A 20 2.34 30.58 17.58
N ILE A 21 2.25 30.86 16.28
CA ILE A 21 2.43 32.21 15.72
C ILE A 21 1.38 33.16 16.29
N ALA A 22 0.11 32.75 16.38
CA ALA A 22 -0.95 33.59 16.95
C ALA A 22 -0.65 33.97 18.41
N VAL A 23 -0.28 33.01 19.25
CA VAL A 23 0.09 33.28 20.65
C VAL A 23 1.30 34.21 20.71
N SER A 24 2.31 33.97 19.89
CA SER A 24 3.51 34.80 19.83
C SER A 24 3.20 36.23 19.39
N THR A 25 2.31 36.43 18.41
CA THR A 25 1.88 37.78 18.00
C THR A 25 1.17 38.52 19.13
N VAL A 26 0.30 37.85 19.89
CA VAL A 26 -0.34 38.46 21.06
C VAL A 26 0.69 38.83 22.13
N LEU A 27 1.70 37.97 22.39
CA LEU A 27 2.76 38.27 23.34
C LEU A 27 3.62 39.47 22.91
N LEU A 28 3.94 39.57 21.61
CA LEU A 28 4.63 40.73 21.05
C LEU A 28 3.80 42.01 21.17
N GLU A 29 2.48 41.95 20.89
CA GLU A 29 1.57 43.07 21.08
C GLU A 29 1.55 43.57 22.53
N THR A 30 1.68 42.67 23.50
CA THR A 30 1.75 43.02 24.92
C THR A 30 3.13 43.51 25.38
N GLY A 31 4.16 43.42 24.54
CA GLY A 31 5.51 43.95 24.81
C GLY A 31 6.54 42.94 25.35
N PHE A 32 6.26 41.63 25.30
CA PHE A 32 7.26 40.62 25.65
C PHE A 32 8.33 40.51 24.56
N HIS A 33 9.60 40.50 24.98
CA HIS A 33 10.75 40.41 24.06
C HIS A 33 11.29 38.99 23.92
N ALA A 34 11.11 38.15 24.95
CA ALA A 34 11.54 36.77 24.97
C ALA A 34 10.54 35.94 25.78
N THR A 35 10.41 34.66 25.45
CA THR A 35 9.58 33.70 26.18
C THR A 35 10.26 32.34 26.20
N ASP A 36 10.00 31.56 27.24
CA ASP A 36 10.46 30.18 27.29
C ASP A 36 9.66 29.29 26.32
N LYS A 37 10.35 28.36 25.66
CA LYS A 37 9.73 27.50 24.65
C LYS A 37 8.61 26.65 25.25
N MET A 38 8.82 26.06 26.44
CA MET A 38 7.82 25.18 27.05
C MET A 38 6.57 25.96 27.47
N SER A 39 6.77 27.19 27.97
CA SER A 39 5.67 28.10 28.31
C SER A 39 4.83 28.47 27.08
N LEU A 40 5.49 28.80 25.96
CA LEU A 40 4.79 29.12 24.71
C LEU A 40 4.00 27.93 24.14
N GLU A 41 4.59 26.73 24.20
CA GLU A 41 3.91 25.49 23.79
C GLU A 41 2.68 25.22 24.66
N THR A 42 2.80 25.41 25.97
CA THR A 42 1.68 25.23 26.91
C THR A 42 0.55 26.23 26.64
N LEU A 43 0.88 27.50 26.39
CA LEU A 43 -0.13 28.51 26.00
C LEU A 43 -0.81 28.16 24.68
N THR A 44 -0.07 27.58 23.73
CA THR A 44 -0.62 27.13 22.45
C THR A 44 -1.63 26.00 22.67
N GLU A 45 -1.33 25.03 23.53
CA GLU A 45 -2.28 23.97 23.92
C GLU A 45 -3.51 24.52 24.63
N ILE A 46 -3.33 25.48 25.57
CA ILE A 46 -4.45 26.12 26.27
C ILE A 46 -5.39 26.81 25.27
N VAL A 47 -4.86 27.53 24.28
CA VAL A 47 -5.68 28.18 23.24
C VAL A 47 -6.42 27.14 22.39
N GLN A 48 -5.78 26.03 22.04
CA GLN A 48 -6.42 24.96 21.29
C GLN A 48 -7.57 24.30 22.09
N CYS A 49 -7.33 23.99 23.37
CA CYS A 49 -8.34 23.47 24.28
C CYS A 49 -9.51 24.46 24.43
N PHE A 50 -9.22 25.75 24.59
CA PHE A 50 -10.23 26.79 24.67
C PHE A 50 -11.13 26.84 23.42
N LEU A 51 -10.54 26.85 22.22
CA LEU A 51 -11.31 26.84 20.96
C LEU A 51 -12.19 25.59 20.83
N THR A 52 -11.65 24.44 21.24
CA THR A 52 -12.38 23.16 21.22
C THR A 52 -13.57 23.20 22.18
N GLU A 53 -13.37 23.71 23.38
CA GLU A 53 -14.41 23.79 24.40
C GLU A 53 -15.52 24.77 24.01
N VAL A 54 -15.17 25.92 23.41
CA VAL A 54 -16.16 26.87 22.86
C VAL A 54 -16.98 26.18 21.76
N GLY A 55 -16.32 25.44 20.86
CA GLY A 55 -16.98 24.69 19.80
C GLY A 55 -17.91 23.60 20.33
N ASN A 56 -17.49 22.84 21.33
CA ASN A 56 -18.31 21.81 21.98
C ASN A 56 -19.54 22.40 22.66
N SER A 57 -19.36 23.51 23.40
CA SER A 57 -20.47 24.20 24.06
C SER A 57 -21.45 24.81 23.05
N ALA A 58 -20.95 25.48 22.02
CA ALA A 58 -21.77 26.04 20.94
C ALA A 58 -22.54 24.95 20.16
N LYS A 59 -21.91 23.80 19.92
CA LYS A 59 -22.57 22.62 19.35
C LYS A 59 -23.72 22.14 20.24
N GLY A 60 -23.51 22.04 21.55
CA GLY A 60 -24.57 21.69 22.50
C GLY A 60 -25.77 22.65 22.44
N TYR A 61 -25.53 23.96 22.40
CA TYR A 61 -26.61 24.95 22.25
C TYR A 61 -27.33 24.85 20.89
N CYS A 62 -26.58 24.63 19.82
CA CYS A 62 -27.13 24.40 18.49
C CYS A 62 -28.06 23.17 18.46
N GLU A 63 -27.60 22.05 19.01
CA GLU A 63 -28.33 20.78 19.08
C GLU A 63 -29.59 20.87 19.94
N LEU A 64 -29.56 21.60 21.06
CA LEU A 64 -30.75 21.85 21.90
C LEU A 64 -31.86 22.57 21.13
N SER A 65 -31.51 23.37 20.13
CA SER A 65 -32.48 24.05 19.25
C SER A 65 -32.89 23.24 18.03
N GLY A 66 -32.43 21.99 17.90
CA GLY A 66 -32.72 21.11 16.76
C GLY A 66 -31.99 21.50 15.46
N ARG A 67 -30.99 22.37 15.54
CA ARG A 67 -30.17 22.79 14.40
C ARG A 67 -28.87 21.97 14.34
N VAL A 68 -28.28 21.95 13.14
CA VAL A 68 -26.95 21.36 12.91
C VAL A 68 -25.89 22.44 12.70
N GLU A 69 -26.27 23.61 12.21
CA GLU A 69 -25.37 24.74 11.99
C GLU A 69 -25.46 25.75 13.16
N PRO A 70 -24.34 25.98 13.88
CA PRO A 70 -24.29 26.99 14.93
C PRO A 70 -24.50 28.40 14.39
N VAL A 71 -25.26 29.22 15.11
CA VAL A 71 -25.40 30.66 14.85
C VAL A 71 -24.62 31.46 15.89
N ILE A 72 -24.48 32.77 15.64
CA ILE A 72 -23.75 33.69 16.53
C ILE A 72 -24.27 33.61 17.98
N GLY A 73 -25.59 33.47 18.17
CA GLY A 73 -26.20 33.32 19.49
C GLY A 73 -25.68 32.11 20.28
N ASP A 74 -25.43 30.98 19.61
CA ASP A 74 -24.90 29.77 20.26
C ASP A 74 -23.48 29.99 20.78
N ILE A 75 -22.66 30.71 19.99
CA ILE A 75 -21.29 31.06 20.33
C ILE A 75 -21.27 32.09 21.48
N MET A 76 -22.15 33.10 21.42
CA MET A 76 -22.29 34.08 22.51
C MET A 76 -22.67 33.40 23.82
N MET A 77 -23.64 32.48 23.80
CA MET A 77 -24.03 31.71 24.98
C MET A 77 -22.89 30.84 25.50
N ALA A 78 -22.13 30.18 24.62
CA ALA A 78 -20.94 29.41 25.00
C ALA A 78 -19.90 30.27 25.73
N ILE A 79 -19.55 31.43 25.17
CA ILE A 79 -18.55 32.33 25.76
C ILE A 79 -19.04 32.92 27.11
N ILE A 80 -20.31 33.30 27.20
CA ILE A 80 -20.91 33.80 28.44
C ILE A 80 -20.92 32.70 29.52
N ASN A 81 -21.27 31.47 29.16
CA ASN A 81 -21.29 30.34 30.09
C ASN A 81 -19.89 29.97 30.60
N MET A 82 -18.84 30.23 29.80
CA MET A 82 -17.45 30.14 30.23
C MET A 82 -16.99 31.30 31.13
N GLY A 83 -17.85 32.28 31.40
CA GLY A 83 -17.55 33.42 32.27
C GLY A 83 -16.76 34.55 31.58
N ILE A 84 -16.70 34.56 30.25
CA ILE A 84 -16.00 35.61 29.49
C ILE A 84 -16.98 36.73 29.15
N ASN A 85 -16.61 37.96 29.52
CA ASN A 85 -17.39 39.14 29.19
C ASN A 85 -17.20 39.53 27.72
N LEU A 86 -18.29 39.71 26.98
CA LEU A 86 -18.30 40.13 25.59
C LEU A 86 -18.12 41.65 25.43
N GLN A 87 -18.29 42.43 26.50
CA GLN A 87 -18.05 43.86 26.49
C GLN A 87 -16.56 44.13 26.24
N GLY A 88 -16.24 44.96 25.25
CA GLY A 88 -14.83 45.24 24.92
C GLY A 88 -14.33 44.64 23.62
N ILE A 89 -15.08 43.70 23.00
CA ILE A 89 -14.60 42.98 21.80
C ILE A 89 -14.36 43.93 20.63
N GLU A 90 -15.23 44.90 20.39
CA GLU A 90 -15.08 45.88 19.32
C GLU A 90 -13.85 46.79 19.57
N GLN A 91 -13.67 47.27 20.79
CA GLN A 91 -12.49 48.06 21.15
C GLN A 91 -11.21 47.23 21.01
N TYR A 92 -11.24 45.96 21.44
CA TYR A 92 -10.13 45.05 21.27
C TYR A 92 -9.82 44.82 19.78
N ALA A 93 -10.83 44.68 18.93
CA ALA A 93 -10.65 44.52 17.49
C ALA A 93 -10.03 45.76 16.81
N ALA A 94 -10.34 46.97 17.29
CA ALA A 94 -9.88 48.25 16.76
C ALA A 94 -8.53 48.74 17.32
N ARG A 95 -7.82 47.92 18.09
CA ARG A 95 -6.56 48.31 18.74
C ARG A 95 -5.44 48.67 17.73
N PRO A 96 -4.60 49.68 18.02
CA PRO A 96 -3.63 50.21 17.05
C PRO A 96 -2.45 49.28 16.76
N ASN A 97 -2.00 48.46 17.72
CA ASN A 97 -0.83 47.59 17.57
C ASN A 97 -1.19 46.19 17.06
N ARG A 98 -2.34 46.01 16.39
CA ARG A 98 -2.80 44.70 15.94
C ARG A 98 -1.89 44.14 14.85
N HIS A 99 -1.22 43.03 15.13
CA HIS A 99 -0.48 42.24 14.16
C HIS A 99 -1.44 41.31 13.42
N VAL A 100 -1.43 41.39 12.09
CA VAL A 100 -2.27 40.54 11.24
C VAL A 100 -1.49 39.30 10.83
N ILE A 101 -1.97 38.14 11.27
CA ILE A 101 -1.45 36.84 10.84
C ILE A 101 -1.83 36.66 9.37
N GLN A 102 -0.82 36.42 8.53
CA GLN A 102 -1.06 36.14 7.12
C GLN A 102 -1.86 34.84 6.97
N PRO A 103 -2.88 34.79 6.10
CA PRO A 103 -3.65 33.58 5.90
C PRO A 103 -2.73 32.45 5.43
N PRO A 104 -2.88 31.22 5.97
CA PRO A 104 -2.05 30.10 5.55
C PRO A 104 -2.25 29.80 4.07
N GLN A 105 -1.16 29.52 3.36
CA GLN A 105 -1.24 29.07 1.98
C GLN A 105 -1.87 27.69 1.94
N GLN A 106 -2.88 27.52 1.09
CA GLN A 106 -3.50 26.21 0.89
C GLN A 106 -2.49 25.28 0.21
N ALA A 107 -2.26 24.12 0.82
CA ALA A 107 -1.49 23.07 0.16
C ALA A 107 -2.20 22.68 -1.14
N PRO A 108 -1.48 22.49 -2.26
CA PRO A 108 -2.09 22.00 -3.48
C PRO A 108 -2.72 20.63 -3.21
N VAL A 109 -3.99 20.49 -3.55
CA VAL A 109 -4.68 19.19 -3.44
C VAL A 109 -3.88 18.18 -4.26
N PRO A 110 -3.45 17.04 -3.68
CA PRO A 110 -2.76 16.00 -4.42
C PRO A 110 -3.62 15.61 -5.61
N ARG A 111 -3.11 15.83 -6.83
CA ARG A 111 -3.79 15.35 -8.02
C ARG A 111 -3.71 13.84 -7.97
N THR A 112 -4.85 13.18 -7.84
CA THR A 112 -4.91 11.74 -8.02
C THR A 112 -4.44 11.45 -9.44
N PRO A 113 -3.41 10.62 -9.63
CA PRO A 113 -2.97 10.27 -10.97
C PRO A 113 -4.15 9.67 -11.73
N ALA A 114 -4.34 10.11 -12.97
CA ALA A 114 -5.38 9.57 -13.82
C ALA A 114 -5.18 8.05 -13.91
N MET A 115 -6.16 7.28 -13.42
CA MET A 115 -6.12 5.84 -13.55
C MET A 115 -6.09 5.49 -15.03
N LEU A 116 -5.11 4.67 -15.42
CA LEU A 116 -5.07 4.11 -16.76
C LEU A 116 -6.33 3.27 -16.95
N SER A 117 -7.20 3.66 -17.88
CA SER A 117 -8.41 2.90 -18.16
C SER A 117 -8.03 1.69 -19.00
N ALA A 118 -8.16 0.50 -18.41
CA ALA A 118 -7.90 -0.76 -19.10
C ALA A 118 -9.23 -1.45 -19.45
N GLY A 119 -9.47 -1.62 -20.76
CA GLY A 119 -10.68 -2.27 -21.27
C GLY A 119 -11.92 -1.38 -21.32
N SER A 120 -13.00 -1.90 -21.88
CA SER A 120 -14.30 -1.22 -21.90
C SER A 120 -15.02 -1.43 -20.57
N LYS A 121 -15.38 -0.36 -19.87
CA LYS A 121 -16.20 -0.43 -18.64
C LYS A 121 -17.51 -1.16 -18.94
N ALA A 122 -17.72 -2.30 -18.29
CA ALA A 122 -18.96 -3.05 -18.43
C ALA A 122 -20.13 -2.21 -17.92
N LYS A 123 -21.26 -2.23 -18.64
CA LYS A 123 -22.48 -1.62 -18.13
C LYS A 123 -22.93 -2.40 -16.89
N PRO A 124 -23.31 -1.73 -15.79
CA PRO A 124 -23.85 -2.41 -14.63
C PRO A 124 -25.08 -3.22 -15.03
N ALA A 125 -25.22 -4.40 -14.44
CA ALA A 125 -26.36 -5.27 -14.69
C ALA A 125 -27.67 -4.57 -14.26
N PRO A 126 -28.84 -4.92 -14.84
CA PRO A 126 -30.10 -4.21 -14.58
C PRO A 126 -30.55 -4.18 -13.11
N HIS A 127 -30.06 -5.11 -12.28
CA HIS A 127 -30.37 -5.18 -10.85
C HIS A 127 -29.50 -4.26 -9.98
N ILE A 128 -28.47 -3.61 -10.55
CA ILE A 128 -27.57 -2.69 -9.83
C ILE A 128 -28.13 -1.27 -9.94
N PRO A 129 -28.51 -0.62 -8.83
CA PRO A 129 -29.03 0.74 -8.85
C PRO A 129 -28.02 1.78 -9.35
N PHE A 130 -28.51 2.80 -10.06
CA PHE A 130 -27.67 3.89 -10.60
C PHE A 130 -27.01 4.79 -9.53
N HIS A 131 -27.56 4.82 -8.30
CA HIS A 131 -26.99 5.62 -7.21
C HIS A 131 -25.74 5.00 -6.57
N LEU A 132 -25.41 3.75 -6.93
CA LEU A 132 -24.18 3.11 -6.48
C LEU A 132 -22.98 3.62 -7.28
N PRO A 133 -21.77 3.59 -6.69
CA PRO A 133 -20.55 3.94 -7.41
C PRO A 133 -20.38 3.06 -8.65
N PRO A 134 -19.71 3.57 -9.70
CA PRO A 134 -19.44 2.80 -10.89
C PRO A 134 -18.59 1.57 -10.55
N LEU A 135 -18.81 0.47 -11.28
CA LEU A 135 -17.96 -0.71 -11.18
C LEU A 135 -16.49 -0.34 -11.47
N PRO A 136 -15.53 -0.98 -10.79
CA PRO A 136 -14.12 -0.78 -11.08
C PRO A 136 -13.79 -1.19 -12.52
N ASP A 137 -12.60 -0.84 -13.01
CA ASP A 137 -12.19 -1.21 -14.36
C ASP A 137 -12.10 -2.74 -14.51
N PRO A 138 -12.36 -3.30 -15.71
CA PRO A 138 -12.31 -4.73 -16.00
C PRO A 138 -11.09 -5.47 -15.44
N HIS A 139 -9.90 -4.88 -15.48
CA HIS A 139 -8.69 -5.51 -14.94
C HIS A 139 -8.75 -5.83 -13.44
N ALA A 140 -9.64 -5.20 -12.68
CA ALA A 140 -9.80 -5.42 -11.25
C ALA A 140 -10.60 -6.70 -10.92
N TYR A 141 -11.43 -7.21 -11.85
CA TYR A 141 -12.31 -8.36 -11.59
C TYR A 141 -12.41 -9.36 -12.76
N ILE A 142 -11.90 -9.02 -13.94
CA ILE A 142 -11.81 -9.90 -15.11
C ILE A 142 -10.35 -10.31 -15.25
N ARG A 143 -10.09 -11.62 -15.10
CA ARG A 143 -8.76 -12.17 -15.36
C ARG A 143 -8.42 -12.01 -16.84
N THR A 144 -7.40 -11.23 -17.16
CA THR A 144 -6.84 -11.18 -18.50
C THR A 144 -6.27 -12.55 -18.85
N PRO A 145 -6.75 -13.23 -19.91
CA PRO A 145 -6.18 -14.51 -20.32
C PRO A 145 -4.71 -14.33 -20.67
N THR A 146 -3.82 -15.00 -19.93
CA THR A 146 -2.38 -15.01 -20.22
C THR A 146 -2.08 -16.19 -21.13
N HIS A 147 -1.25 -15.98 -22.16
CA HIS A 147 -0.89 -17.01 -23.13
C HIS A 147 -0.23 -18.25 -22.50
N LYS A 148 0.49 -18.06 -21.39
CA LYS A 148 0.93 -19.14 -20.52
C LYS A 148 0.15 -19.06 -19.22
N GLN A 149 -0.54 -20.14 -18.87
CA GLN A 149 -1.17 -20.24 -17.56
C GLN A 149 -0.06 -20.44 -16.52
N PRO A 150 -0.10 -19.72 -15.39
CA PRO A 150 0.80 -20.01 -14.28
C PRO A 150 0.50 -21.43 -13.77
N VAL A 151 1.56 -22.15 -13.39
CA VAL A 151 1.42 -23.46 -12.74
C VAL A 151 0.74 -23.23 -11.38
N THR A 152 -0.47 -23.77 -11.19
CA THR A 152 -1.24 -23.66 -9.95
C THR A 152 -1.15 -24.92 -9.09
N GLU A 153 -0.52 -25.98 -9.59
CA GLU A 153 -0.29 -27.22 -8.86
C GLU A 153 0.56 -26.99 -7.61
N TYR A 154 -0.03 -27.24 -6.44
CA TYR A 154 0.61 -27.01 -5.14
C TYR A 154 1.95 -27.74 -4.98
N GLU A 155 2.02 -28.99 -5.45
CA GLU A 155 3.23 -29.81 -5.40
C GLU A 155 4.38 -29.19 -6.21
N ALA A 156 4.11 -28.82 -7.47
CA ALA A 156 5.10 -28.19 -8.35
C ALA A 156 5.60 -26.83 -7.80
N ILE A 157 4.71 -26.02 -7.21
CA ILE A 157 5.08 -24.75 -6.59
C ILE A 157 6.01 -25.00 -5.39
N ARG A 158 5.65 -25.94 -4.51
CA ARG A 158 6.44 -26.28 -3.31
C ARG A 158 7.80 -26.87 -3.68
N GLU A 159 7.85 -27.74 -4.69
CA GLU A 159 9.10 -28.32 -5.19
C GLU A 159 10.02 -27.22 -5.75
N LYS A 160 9.48 -26.31 -6.57
CA LYS A 160 10.26 -25.20 -7.13
C LYS A 160 10.79 -24.27 -6.04
N ALA A 161 9.98 -23.92 -5.04
CA ALA A 161 10.40 -23.10 -3.91
C ALA A 161 11.49 -23.79 -3.07
N ALA A 162 11.35 -25.09 -2.82
CA ALA A 162 12.36 -25.88 -2.09
C ALA A 162 13.68 -25.97 -2.88
N ASN A 163 13.61 -26.18 -4.19
CA ASN A 163 14.79 -26.18 -5.07
C ASN A 163 15.48 -24.81 -5.07
N GLN A 164 14.72 -23.72 -5.20
CA GLN A 164 15.26 -22.36 -5.15
C GLN A 164 15.93 -22.07 -3.79
N LYS A 165 15.30 -22.43 -2.67
CA LYS A 165 15.88 -22.29 -1.32
C LYS A 165 17.20 -23.05 -1.21
N ARG A 166 17.24 -24.31 -1.64
CA ARG A 166 18.46 -25.14 -1.63
C ARG A 166 19.57 -24.52 -2.48
N ASP A 167 19.24 -23.98 -3.64
CA ASP A 167 20.22 -23.38 -4.55
C ASP A 167 20.76 -22.06 -3.99
N ILE A 168 19.92 -21.25 -3.35
CA ILE A 168 20.33 -20.02 -2.63
C ILE A 168 21.27 -20.38 -1.47
N GLU A 169 20.90 -21.34 -0.64
CA GLU A 169 21.74 -21.80 0.48
C GLU A 169 23.10 -22.28 -0.02
N ARG A 170 23.13 -23.14 -1.05
CA ARG A 170 24.38 -23.62 -1.66
C ARG A 170 25.22 -22.49 -2.24
N ALA A 171 24.60 -21.53 -2.92
CA ALA A 171 25.30 -20.39 -3.49
C ALA A 171 25.91 -19.50 -2.40
N LEU A 172 25.16 -19.22 -1.32
CA LEU A 172 25.62 -18.45 -0.18
C LEU A 172 26.76 -19.16 0.57
N THR A 173 26.62 -20.46 0.85
CA THR A 173 27.68 -21.26 1.49
C THR A 173 28.96 -21.22 0.64
N LYS A 174 28.85 -21.41 -0.68
CA LYS A 174 30.01 -21.33 -1.60
C LYS A 174 30.64 -19.94 -1.62
N PHE A 175 29.83 -18.88 -1.57
CA PHE A 175 30.32 -17.51 -1.52
C PHE A 175 31.09 -17.26 -0.22
N LEU A 176 30.49 -17.55 0.93
CA LEU A 176 31.13 -17.37 2.23
C LEU A 176 32.40 -18.21 2.37
N ALA A 177 32.39 -19.46 1.91
CA ALA A 177 33.57 -20.31 1.89
C ALA A 177 34.72 -19.74 1.03
N LYS A 178 34.44 -18.89 0.03
CA LYS A 178 35.48 -18.23 -0.78
C LYS A 178 35.96 -16.90 -0.19
N THR A 179 35.10 -16.20 0.54
CA THR A 179 35.39 -14.83 1.02
C THR A 179 35.80 -14.75 2.48
N SER A 180 35.58 -15.81 3.27
CA SER A 180 35.91 -15.86 4.69
C SER A 180 36.98 -16.91 4.99
N GLU A 181 37.53 -16.86 6.20
CA GLU A 181 38.43 -17.89 6.68
C GLU A 181 37.71 -19.25 6.69
N THR A 182 38.38 -20.29 6.22
CA THR A 182 37.80 -21.64 6.13
C THR A 182 38.70 -22.70 6.76
N HIS A 183 38.07 -23.71 7.34
CA HIS A 183 38.71 -24.96 7.73
C HIS A 183 38.26 -26.08 6.80
N ASN A 184 39.19 -26.88 6.30
CA ASN A 184 38.84 -28.03 5.46
C ASN A 184 38.64 -29.28 6.31
N LEU A 185 37.64 -30.08 5.97
CA LEU A 185 37.34 -31.31 6.70
C LEU A 185 38.40 -32.41 6.45
N PHE A 186 39.04 -32.38 5.28
CA PHE A 186 40.07 -33.33 4.88
C PHE A 186 41.35 -32.61 4.50
N ASN A 187 42.48 -33.15 4.95
CA ASN A 187 43.81 -32.74 4.50
C ASN A 187 44.05 -33.32 3.11
N THR A 188 43.55 -32.62 2.09
CA THR A 188 43.72 -32.98 0.68
C THR A 188 44.48 -31.85 0.00
N ASP A 189 45.39 -32.18 -0.91
CA ASP A 189 46.15 -31.17 -1.67
C ASP A 189 45.22 -30.26 -2.50
N ASP A 190 44.03 -30.77 -2.84
CA ASP A 190 42.92 -30.01 -3.41
C ASP A 190 42.06 -29.39 -2.30
N ASN A 191 42.40 -28.15 -1.93
CA ASN A 191 41.76 -27.34 -0.89
C ASN A 191 40.27 -26.95 -1.18
N GLN A 192 39.57 -27.66 -2.07
CA GLN A 192 38.24 -27.30 -2.60
C GLN A 192 37.13 -28.31 -2.32
N VAL A 193 37.43 -29.49 -1.77
CA VAL A 193 36.43 -30.57 -1.74
C VAL A 193 35.39 -30.38 -0.63
N PHE A 194 35.76 -29.79 0.52
CA PHE A 194 34.84 -29.54 1.64
C PHE A 194 35.26 -28.35 2.55
N PRO A 195 35.18 -27.10 2.05
CA PRO A 195 35.50 -25.93 2.87
C PRO A 195 34.37 -25.61 3.85
N LEU A 196 34.69 -25.63 5.14
CA LEU A 196 33.80 -25.18 6.22
C LEU A 196 34.17 -23.76 6.62
N ILE A 197 33.17 -22.92 6.86
CA ILE A 197 33.37 -21.54 7.34
C ILE A 197 33.98 -21.59 8.75
N ALA A 198 35.10 -20.89 8.97
CA ALA A 198 35.77 -20.87 10.25
C ALA A 198 34.93 -20.13 11.31
N CYS A 199 34.89 -20.70 12.51
CA CYS A 199 34.15 -20.11 13.63
C CYS A 199 34.82 -18.82 14.11
N LYS A 200 34.07 -17.72 14.13
CA LYS A 200 34.49 -16.46 14.74
C LYS A 200 33.95 -16.38 16.17
N PRO A 201 34.80 -16.38 17.21
CA PRO A 201 34.33 -16.28 18.60
C PRO A 201 33.72 -14.89 18.83
N THR A 202 32.46 -14.84 19.23
CA THR A 202 31.75 -13.60 19.58
C THR A 202 31.47 -13.54 21.08
N PHE A 203 31.67 -12.38 21.71
CA PHE A 203 31.34 -12.15 23.11
C PHE A 203 30.31 -11.02 23.24
N PRO A 204 29.19 -11.22 23.95
CA PRO A 204 28.79 -12.44 24.66
C PRO A 204 28.24 -13.53 23.71
N ALA A 205 28.66 -14.78 23.89
CA ALA A 205 28.33 -15.88 22.97
C ALA A 205 26.85 -16.28 22.95
N TYR A 206 26.14 -16.11 24.07
CA TYR A 206 24.72 -16.48 24.19
C TYR A 206 23.79 -15.51 23.45
N LEU A 207 24.21 -14.27 23.26
CA LEU A 207 23.36 -13.19 22.73
C LEU A 207 22.93 -13.46 21.28
N PRO A 208 23.82 -13.77 20.31
CA PRO A 208 23.39 -14.08 18.94
C PRO A 208 22.55 -15.36 18.83
N CYS A 209 22.79 -16.36 19.68
CA CYS A 209 22.01 -17.61 19.69
C CYS A 209 20.59 -17.43 20.22
N LEU A 210 20.34 -16.38 21.01
CA LEU A 210 19.02 -16.05 21.57
C LEU A 210 18.27 -15.00 20.74
N LEU A 211 18.87 -14.49 19.66
CA LEU A 211 18.24 -13.54 18.74
C LEU A 211 17.62 -14.28 17.55
N PRO A 212 16.29 -14.35 17.42
CA PRO A 212 15.64 -14.89 16.24
C PRO A 212 15.86 -13.93 15.06
N THR A 213 16.84 -14.25 14.21
CA THR A 213 17.15 -13.49 12.99
C THR A 213 16.55 -14.13 11.73
N ASP A 214 16.31 -15.44 11.77
CA ASP A 214 15.72 -16.22 10.67
C ASP A 214 14.17 -16.26 10.68
N GLN A 215 13.54 -15.75 11.73
CA GLN A 215 12.08 -15.64 11.85
C GLN A 215 11.62 -14.20 11.68
N VAL A 216 11.94 -13.59 10.54
CA VAL A 216 11.13 -12.47 10.08
C VAL A 216 9.85 -13.10 9.54
N PHE A 217 8.80 -13.09 10.34
CA PHE A 217 7.45 -13.37 9.85
C PHE A 217 7.09 -12.22 8.92
N ASP A 218 7.42 -12.38 7.63
CA ASP A 218 6.87 -11.50 6.61
C ASP A 218 5.41 -11.92 6.42
N PHE A 219 4.56 -11.27 7.21
CA PHE A 219 3.12 -11.52 7.21
C PHE A 219 2.55 -11.34 5.79
N ASP A 220 3.13 -10.45 4.99
CA ASP A 220 2.71 -10.18 3.62
C ASP A 220 3.04 -11.37 2.69
N GLU A 221 4.22 -11.98 2.85
CA GLU A 221 4.61 -13.17 2.08
C GLU A 221 3.75 -14.39 2.45
N LEU A 222 3.49 -14.60 3.74
CA LEU A 222 2.67 -15.71 4.22
C LEU A 222 1.20 -15.55 3.80
N GLU A 223 0.67 -14.33 3.85
CA GLU A 223 -0.69 -14.00 3.43
C GLU A 223 -0.87 -14.19 1.91
N TYR A 224 0.11 -13.77 1.11
CA TYR A 224 0.11 -14.04 -0.33
C TYR A 224 0.09 -15.54 -0.64
N HIS A 225 0.94 -16.34 0.00
CA HIS A 225 0.96 -17.79 -0.22
C HIS A 225 -0.36 -18.46 0.21
N PHE A 226 -0.96 -18.00 1.32
CA PHE A 226 -2.25 -18.52 1.80
C PHE A 226 -3.40 -18.18 0.83
N GLN A 227 -3.39 -16.99 0.25
CA GLN A 227 -4.40 -16.54 -0.72
C GLN A 227 -4.27 -17.23 -2.07
N VAL A 228 -3.05 -17.54 -2.51
CA VAL A 228 -2.82 -18.33 -3.72
C VAL A 228 -3.29 -19.78 -3.51
N ALA A 229 -2.98 -20.39 -2.35
CA ALA A 229 -3.33 -21.78 -2.06
C ALA A 229 -4.84 -22.02 -1.86
N ASN A 230 -5.60 -21.01 -1.41
CA ASN A 230 -7.04 -21.13 -1.13
C ASN A 230 -7.94 -20.65 -2.27
N ARG A 231 -7.40 -20.39 -3.47
CA ARG A 231 -8.23 -20.14 -4.66
C ARG A 231 -8.88 -21.46 -5.11
N THR A 232 -10.12 -21.67 -4.70
CA THR A 232 -10.98 -22.80 -5.10
C THR A 232 -11.60 -22.66 -6.49
N GLU A 233 -11.31 -21.56 -7.22
CA GLU A 233 -11.84 -21.33 -8.57
C GLU A 233 -11.14 -22.15 -9.66
N ASP A 234 -10.07 -22.89 -9.31
CA ASP A 234 -9.34 -23.79 -10.21
C ASP A 234 -9.96 -25.21 -10.29
N MET A 235 -11.08 -25.50 -9.61
CA MET A 235 -11.80 -26.75 -9.83
C MET A 235 -12.58 -26.69 -11.16
N PRO A 236 -12.28 -27.55 -12.15
CA PRO A 236 -13.13 -27.66 -13.32
C PRO A 236 -14.52 -28.11 -12.87
N ALA A 237 -15.55 -27.40 -13.31
CA ALA A 237 -16.93 -27.83 -13.12
C ALA A 237 -17.11 -29.21 -13.78
N ASP A 238 -17.54 -30.20 -12.98
CA ASP A 238 -17.92 -31.53 -13.44
C ASP A 238 -18.83 -31.44 -14.68
N LYS A 239 -18.26 -31.72 -15.86
CA LYS A 239 -19.05 -32.07 -17.04
C LYS A 239 -19.15 -33.58 -17.10
N LYS A 240 -20.32 -34.08 -16.71
CA LYS A 240 -20.80 -35.43 -17.02
C LYS A 240 -20.76 -35.66 -18.54
N ASP A 241 -20.28 -36.85 -18.88
CA ASP A 241 -20.51 -37.64 -20.09
C ASP A 241 -20.17 -36.99 -21.44
N GLN A 242 -19.16 -37.51 -22.14
CA GLN A 242 -19.34 -38.72 -22.94
C GLN A 242 -17.98 -39.28 -23.37
N SER A 243 -17.82 -40.57 -23.12
CA SER A 243 -16.77 -41.42 -23.66
C SER A 243 -16.71 -41.32 -25.18
N ASP A 244 -15.51 -41.21 -25.75
CA ASP A 244 -15.10 -42.12 -26.82
C ASP A 244 -13.59 -42.36 -26.73
N ASN A 245 -13.29 -43.65 -26.68
CA ASN A 245 -12.01 -44.29 -26.54
C ASN A 245 -11.57 -44.72 -27.94
N GLU A 246 -10.37 -44.33 -28.38
CA GLU A 246 -9.53 -44.96 -29.41
C GLU A 246 -8.36 -43.99 -29.67
N GLY A 247 -7.08 -44.31 -29.57
CA GLY A 247 -6.35 -45.50 -29.16
C GLY A 247 -4.87 -45.13 -29.09
N GLU A 248 -4.14 -45.77 -28.18
CA GLU A 248 -2.68 -45.70 -28.11
C GLU A 248 -2.04 -46.19 -29.41
N ASN A 249 -1.02 -45.49 -29.90
CA ASN A 249 0.15 -46.18 -30.42
C ASN A 249 1.40 -45.32 -30.22
N GLY A 250 2.30 -45.81 -29.37
CA GLY A 250 3.65 -45.29 -29.23
C GLY A 250 4.52 -45.69 -30.43
N GLY A 251 5.61 -44.94 -30.63
CA GLY A 251 6.62 -45.27 -31.61
C GLY A 251 7.52 -44.10 -31.94
N ASP A 252 8.63 -44.01 -31.22
CA ASP A 252 9.82 -43.25 -31.60
C ASP A 252 10.16 -43.45 -33.08
N ASN A 253 10.49 -42.38 -33.81
CA ASN A 253 11.74 -42.38 -34.55
C ASN A 253 12.23 -40.99 -34.96
N GLU A 254 13.54 -40.93 -35.01
CA GLU A 254 14.44 -39.82 -35.22
C GLU A 254 14.42 -39.28 -36.67
N ASN A 255 14.65 -37.97 -36.75
CA ASN A 255 15.60 -37.31 -37.65
C ASN A 255 15.23 -37.00 -39.11
N ALA A 256 15.70 -35.80 -39.47
CA ALA A 256 16.16 -35.34 -40.77
C ALA A 256 15.13 -35.05 -41.88
N ASN A 257 14.98 -33.75 -42.11
CA ASN A 257 15.29 -33.10 -43.38
C ASN A 257 14.58 -33.66 -44.63
N ASN A 258 13.73 -32.84 -45.27
CA ASN A 258 14.21 -31.91 -46.29
C ASN A 258 13.02 -31.31 -47.07
N SER A 259 13.20 -30.05 -47.45
CA SER A 259 12.71 -29.43 -48.68
C SER A 259 11.21 -29.41 -49.00
N GLN A 260 10.66 -28.23 -48.78
CA GLN A 260 9.70 -27.55 -49.67
C GLN A 260 9.96 -27.83 -51.17
N SER A 261 8.87 -27.95 -51.92
CA SER A 261 8.56 -27.21 -53.17
C SER A 261 7.18 -27.69 -53.64
N GLU A 262 6.15 -26.83 -53.62
CA GLU A 262 5.62 -26.09 -54.79
C GLU A 262 5.11 -27.05 -55.89
N ASN A 263 3.86 -27.00 -56.39
CA ASN A 263 3.08 -25.86 -56.84
C ASN A 263 1.67 -26.31 -57.29
N GLN A 264 0.69 -25.38 -57.25
CA GLN A 264 -0.38 -25.07 -58.24
C GLN A 264 -1.27 -26.25 -58.77
N ASP A 265 -2.60 -26.20 -58.88
CA ASP A 265 -3.49 -25.15 -59.39
C ASP A 265 -4.96 -25.44 -59.02
N ALA A 266 -5.78 -24.39 -59.07
CA ALA A 266 -7.23 -24.33 -58.84
C ALA A 266 -8.08 -24.97 -59.98
N PRO A 267 -9.38 -24.64 -60.18
CA PRO A 267 -10.56 -24.60 -59.31
C PRO A 267 -11.66 -25.56 -59.86
N THR A 268 -12.79 -25.76 -59.15
CA THR A 268 -14.16 -25.67 -59.72
C THR A 268 -15.26 -26.23 -58.79
N SER A 269 -16.27 -25.36 -58.59
CA SER A 269 -17.71 -25.62 -58.47
C SER A 269 -18.23 -27.01 -58.06
N SER A 270 -19.10 -27.07 -57.05
CA SER A 270 -20.57 -27.03 -57.27
C SER A 270 -21.34 -27.39 -55.99
N SER A 271 -22.27 -26.52 -55.60
CA SER A 271 -23.41 -26.89 -54.76
C SER A 271 -24.27 -27.94 -55.49
N PRO A 272 -25.10 -28.69 -54.75
CA PRO A 272 -26.49 -28.26 -54.75
C PRO A 272 -27.17 -28.32 -53.38
N GLU A 273 -28.00 -27.30 -53.13
CA GLU A 273 -29.14 -27.38 -52.23
C GLU A 273 -30.11 -28.50 -52.67
N ARG A 274 -30.69 -29.24 -51.71
CA ARG A 274 -32.16 -29.39 -51.67
C ARG A 274 -32.69 -30.04 -50.39
N ASN A 275 -33.67 -29.31 -49.83
CA ASN A 275 -34.91 -29.75 -49.20
C ASN A 275 -34.90 -30.42 -47.82
N LYS A 276 -35.42 -29.63 -46.87
CA LYS A 276 -36.64 -29.90 -46.07
C LYS A 276 -36.86 -31.37 -45.68
N THR A 277 -36.67 -31.69 -44.42
CA THR A 277 -37.79 -31.83 -43.47
C THR A 277 -37.30 -31.47 -42.07
#